data_AF-A0A376JCS9-F1
#
_entry.id   AF-A0A376JCS9-F1
#
_cell.length_a   1.000
_cell.length_b   1.000
_cell.length_c   1.000
_cell.angle_alpha   90.00
_cell.angle_beta   90.00
_cell.angle_gamma   90.00
#
_symmetry.space_group_name_H-M   'P 1'
#
loop_
_entity.id
_entity.type
_entity.pdbx_description
1 polymer ?
#
loop_
_entity_poly.entity_id
_entity_poly.type
_entity_poly.pdbx_seq_one_letter_code
_entity_poly.pdbx_strand_id
1 'polypeptide(L)'
;MQALGKGLLIIAPWLMKALSIVGTLAMFLVGGGIVVHGIAPLHHAIEHFAGQQSAVVAMILPTVLNLILGFIIGGIVVLGVKAVAKMRGQAH
;
A
#
# COMPACT_ATOMS: atom_id res chain seq x y z
N MET A 1 -7.10 14.73 -37.48
CA MET A 1 -7.53 14.70 -36.06
C MET A 1 -7.87 13.30 -35.54
N GLN A 2 -8.32 12.34 -36.37
CA GLN A 2 -8.69 10.98 -35.89
C GLN A 2 -7.52 10.13 -35.35
N ALA A 3 -6.29 10.34 -35.84
CA ALA A 3 -5.11 9.60 -35.38
C ALA A 3 -4.73 9.89 -33.92
N LEU A 4 -4.87 11.16 -33.48
CA LEU A 4 -4.61 11.54 -32.08
C LEU A 4 -5.68 10.97 -31.13
N GLY A 5 -6.95 10.97 -31.55
CA GLY A 5 -8.03 10.36 -30.76
C GLY A 5 -7.85 8.84 -30.60
N LYS A 6 -7.44 8.14 -31.67
CA LYS A 6 -7.10 6.71 -31.59
C LYS A 6 -5.87 6.44 -30.73
N GLY A 7 -4.84 7.30 -30.78
CA GLY A 7 -3.66 7.19 -29.91
C GLY A 7 -4.01 7.29 -28.42
N LEU A 8 -4.87 8.25 -28.05
CA LEU A 8 -5.31 8.42 -26.67
C LEU A 8 -6.14 7.22 -26.17
N LEU A 9 -7.02 6.68 -27.02
CA LEU A 9 -7.82 5.49 -26.70
C LEU A 9 -6.98 4.23 -26.45
N ILE A 10 -5.82 4.10 -27.10
CA ILE A 10 -4.89 2.97 -26.89
C ILE A 10 -4.13 3.12 -25.56
N ILE A 11 -3.80 4.35 -25.16
CA ILE A 11 -3.04 4.63 -23.93
C ILE A 11 -3.94 4.58 -22.69
N ALA A 12 -5.20 5.00 -22.81
CA ALA A 12 -6.18 5.00 -21.73
C ALA A 12 -6.25 3.67 -20.91
N PRO A 13 -6.36 2.47 -21.53
CA PRO A 13 -6.40 1.21 -20.78
C PRO A 13 -5.08 0.87 -20.07
N TRP A 14 -3.94 1.25 -20.64
CA TRP A 14 -2.63 1.05 -20.02
C TRP A 14 -2.46 1.94 -18.79
N LEU A 15 -2.88 3.21 -18.90
CA LEU A 15 -2.88 4.16 -17.79
C LEU A 15 -3.77 3.66 -16.64
N MET A 16 -4.98 3.18 -16.94
CA MET A 16 -5.89 2.65 -15.90
C MET A 16 -5.31 1.46 -15.16
N LYS A 17 -4.61 0.55 -15.86
CA LYS A 17 -3.94 -0.60 -15.22
C LYS A 17 -2.81 -0.16 -14.29
N ALA A 18 -1.96 0.75 -14.77
CA ALA A 18 -0.86 1.28 -13.96
C ALA A 18 -1.39 2.01 -12.71
N LEU A 19 -2.37 2.90 -12.88
CA LEU A 19 -3.00 3.64 -11.79
C LEU A 19 -3.71 2.71 -10.79
N SER A 20 -4.29 1.59 -11.24
CA SER A 20 -4.93 0.63 -10.33
C SER A 20 -3.91 -0.05 -9.42
N ILE A 21 -2.75 -0.43 -9.95
CA ILE A 21 -1.67 -1.05 -9.16
C ILE A 21 -1.06 -0.01 -8.21
N VAL A 22 -0.71 1.17 -8.71
CA VAL A 22 -0.15 2.26 -7.91
C VAL A 22 -1.15 2.70 -6.84
N GLY A 23 -2.43 2.80 -7.17
CA GLY A 23 -3.50 3.14 -6.24
C GLY A 23 -3.67 2.10 -5.14
N THR A 24 -3.57 0.81 -5.49
CA THR A 24 -3.60 -0.27 -4.49
C THR A 24 -2.40 -0.17 -3.55
N LEU A 25 -1.18 0.00 -4.08
CA LEU A 25 0.02 0.19 -3.28
C LEU A 25 -0.07 1.43 -2.38
N ALA A 26 -0.60 2.54 -2.90
CA ALA A 26 -0.80 3.77 -2.15
C ALA A 26 -1.78 3.57 -0.98
N MET A 27 -2.90 2.88 -1.19
CA MET A 27 -3.87 2.59 -0.13
C MET A 27 -3.26 1.73 0.99
N PHE A 28 -2.42 0.76 0.65
CA PHE A 28 -1.68 -0.03 1.65
C PHE A 28 -0.62 0.79 2.38
N LEU A 29 0.10 1.69 1.69
CA LEU A 29 1.09 2.57 2.29
C LEU A 29 0.43 3.57 3.27
N VAL A 30 -0.70 4.18 2.88
CA VAL A 30 -1.48 5.10 3.74
C VAL A 30 -2.04 4.37 4.95
N GLY A 31 -2.67 3.21 4.76
CA GLY A 31 -3.19 2.39 5.86
C GLY A 31 -2.09 1.88 6.80
N GLY A 32 -0.96 1.41 6.25
CA GLY A 32 0.21 0.98 7.02
C GLY A 32 0.82 2.11 7.83
N GLY A 33 0.95 3.30 7.24
CA GLY A 33 1.40 4.51 7.94
C GLY A 33 0.53 4.83 9.16
N ILE A 34 -0.80 4.77 9.03
CA ILE A 34 -1.73 5.01 10.15
C ILE A 34 -1.50 3.99 11.28
N VAL A 35 -1.36 2.70 10.95
CA VAL A 35 -1.19 1.65 11.96
C VAL A 35 0.16 1.75 12.68
N VAL A 36 1.25 2.00 11.94
CA VAL A 36 2.58 2.13 12.54
C VAL A 36 2.69 3.38 13.41
N HIS A 37 2.07 4.50 13.02
CA HIS A 37 2.04 5.71 13.86
C HIS A 37 1.13 5.55 15.08
N GLY A 38 0.05 4.76 14.99
CA GLY A 38 -0.83 4.45 16.13
C GLY A 38 -0.18 3.55 17.19
N ILE A 39 0.92 2.85 16.85
CA ILE A 39 1.65 1.94 17.74
C ILE A 39 3.05 2.54 18.01
N ALA A 40 3.11 3.49 18.94
CA ALA A 40 4.33 4.24 19.32
C ALA A 40 5.62 3.41 19.53
N PRO A 41 5.60 2.15 20.02
CA PRO A 41 6.82 1.34 20.14
C PRO A 41 7.52 0.99 18.82
N LEU A 42 6.79 0.93 17.69
CA LEU A 42 7.38 0.61 16.38
C LEU A 42 8.22 1.76 15.82
N HIS A 43 7.87 3.00 16.13
CA HIS A 43 8.57 4.18 15.63
C HIS A 43 9.99 4.28 16.19
N HIS A 44 10.17 4.02 17.50
CA HIS A 44 11.49 4.04 18.14
C HIS A 44 12.39 2.87 17.73
N ALA A 45 11.84 1.70 17.44
CA ALA A 45 12.63 0.58 16.91
C ALA A 45 13.19 0.88 15.51
N ILE A 46 12.42 1.58 14.68
CA ILE A 46 12.83 1.99 13.33
C ILE A 46 13.82 3.17 13.41
N GLU A 47 13.60 4.16 14.26
CA GLU A 47 14.55 5.27 14.49
C GLU A 47 15.91 4.78 14.98
N HIS A 48 15.95 3.81 15.91
CA HIS A 48 17.20 3.27 16.44
C HIS A 48 17.99 2.45 15.40
N PHE A 49 17.31 1.86 14.41
CA PHE A 49 17.96 1.13 13.31
C PHE A 49 18.38 2.05 12.14
N ALA A 50 17.60 3.10 11.87
CA ALA A 50 17.86 4.06 10.79
C ALA A 50 18.94 5.09 11.14
N GLY A 51 19.14 5.41 12.43
CA GLY A 51 20.14 6.38 12.89
C GLY A 51 21.60 6.00 12.60
N GLN A 52 21.88 4.75 12.23
CA GLN A 52 23.23 4.28 11.85
C GLN A 52 23.49 4.25 10.34
N GLN A 53 22.53 4.70 9.51
CA GLN A 53 22.60 4.55 8.05
C GLN A 53 22.63 5.91 7.33
N SER A 54 23.18 5.90 6.11
CA SER A 54 23.26 7.08 5.23
C SER A 54 21.88 7.74 5.06
N ALA A 55 21.84 9.08 5.01
CA ALA A 55 20.62 9.89 4.98
C ALA A 55 19.60 9.47 3.89
N VAL A 56 20.07 8.91 2.77
CA VAL A 56 19.20 8.38 1.70
C VAL A 56 18.45 7.12 2.14
N VAL A 57 19.13 6.23 2.88
CA VAL A 57 18.52 4.99 3.40
C VAL A 57 17.50 5.32 4.48
N ALA A 58 17.78 6.32 5.34
CA ALA A 58 16.84 6.77 6.37
C ALA A 58 15.52 7.34 5.81
N MET A 59 15.48 7.84 4.56
CA MET A 59 14.24 8.31 3.92
C MET A 59 13.43 7.18 3.27
N ILE A 60 14.12 6.21 2.66
CA ILE A 60 13.48 5.14 1.88
C ILE A 60 13.04 3.99 2.80
N LEU A 61 13.88 3.62 3.77
CA LEU A 61 13.67 2.50 4.67
C LEU A 61 12.33 2.56 5.44
N PRO A 62 11.95 3.67 6.10
CA PRO A 62 10.66 3.74 6.79
C PRO A 62 9.48 3.62 5.83
N THR A 63 9.57 4.18 4.61
CA THR A 63 8.52 4.06 3.60
C THR A 63 8.31 2.61 3.16
N VAL A 64 9.40 1.89 2.90
CA VAL A 64 9.37 0.47 2.51
C VAL A 64 8.87 -0.41 3.66
N LEU A 65 9.35 -0.18 4.88
CA LEU A 65 8.91 -0.92 6.06
C LEU A 65 7.42 -0.68 6.35
N ASN A 66 6.94 0.57 6.28
CA ASN A 66 5.53 0.90 6.45
C ASN A 66 4.66 0.24 5.36
N LEU A 67 5.14 0.15 4.13
CA LEU A 67 4.45 -0.55 3.04
C LEU A 67 4.37 -2.05 3.31
N ILE A 68 5.46 -2.70 3.72
CA ILE A 68 5.48 -4.14 4.03
C ILE A 68 4.58 -4.44 5.23
N LEU A 69 4.70 -3.69 6.31
CA LEU A 69 3.86 -3.87 7.51
C LEU A 69 2.39 -3.60 7.20
N GLY A 70 2.09 -2.51 6.49
CA GLY A 70 0.74 -2.20 6.03
C GLY A 70 0.16 -3.30 5.16
N PHE A 71 0.96 -3.89 4.27
CA PHE A 71 0.55 -5.01 3.43
C PHE A 71 0.24 -6.26 4.24
N ILE A 72 1.09 -6.63 5.21
CA ILE A 72 0.87 -7.78 6.09
C ILE A 72 -0.41 -7.57 6.91
N ILE A 73 -0.55 -6.43 7.58
CA ILE A 73 -1.69 -6.11 8.44
C ILE A 73 -2.98 -6.02 7.62
N GLY A 74 -2.97 -5.29 6.51
CA GLY A 74 -4.11 -5.20 5.61
C GLY A 74 -4.50 -6.55 5.03
N GLY A 75 -3.52 -7.42 4.72
CA GLY A 75 -3.77 -8.81 4.32
C GLY A 75 -4.47 -9.62 5.40
N ILE A 76 -4.00 -9.55 6.65
CA ILE A 76 -4.62 -10.21 7.80
C ILE A 76 -6.06 -9.71 8.01
N VAL A 77 -6.30 -8.39 7.94
CA VAL A 77 -7.63 -7.79 8.08
C VAL A 77 -8.56 -8.28 6.97
N VAL A 78 -8.11 -8.25 5.71
CA VAL A 78 -8.92 -8.72 4.57
C VAL A 78 -9.26 -10.20 4.71
N LEU A 79 -8.30 -11.03 5.15
CA LEU A 79 -8.55 -12.45 5.43
C LEU A 79 -9.58 -12.63 6.56
N GLY A 80 -9.45 -11.87 7.64
CA GLY A 80 -10.41 -11.87 8.75
C GLY A 80 -11.82 -11.46 8.32
N VAL A 81 -11.95 -10.35 7.57
CA VAL A 81 -13.24 -9.88 7.05
C VAL A 81 -13.83 -10.91 6.07
N LYS A 82 -13.02 -11.52 5.20
CA LYS A 82 -13.51 -12.58 4.29
C LYS A 82 -13.97 -13.82 5.05
N ALA A 83 -13.26 -14.22 6.11
CA ALA A 83 -13.68 -15.34 6.97
C ALA A 83 -15.00 -15.04 7.68
N VAL A 84 -15.14 -13.84 8.26
CA VAL A 84 -16.37 -13.39 8.90
C VAL A 84 -17.51 -13.24 7.89
N ALA A 85 -17.27 -12.72 6.69
CA ALA A 85 -18.27 -12.59 5.63
C ALA A 85 -18.77 -13.97 5.17
N LYS A 86 -17.85 -14.94 5.02
CA LYS A 86 -18.16 -16.34 4.71
C LYS A 86 -19.00 -17.00 5.82
N MET A 87 -18.68 -16.75 7.09
CA MET A 87 -19.43 -17.28 8.24
C MET A 87 -20.79 -16.59 8.44
N ARG A 88 -20.91 -15.31 8.07
CA ARG A 88 -22.16 -14.54 8.14
C ARG A 88 -23.13 -14.85 7.00
N GLY A 89 -22.81 -15.81 6.14
CA GLY A 89 -23.73 -16.29 5.10
C GLY A 89 -24.07 -15.23 4.05
N GLN A 90 -23.15 -14.30 3.74
CA GLN A 90 -23.32 -13.51 2.53
C GLN A 90 -23.11 -14.41 1.32
N ALA A 91 -24.23 -15.00 0.91
CA ALA A 91 -24.50 -15.42 -0.44
C ALA A 91 -24.12 -14.28 -1.39
N HIS A 92 -23.12 -14.54 -2.21
CA HIS A 92 -23.08 -14.03 -3.58
C HIS A 92 -23.33 -15.23 -4.49
#